data_AF-A0A7C4GVB1-F1
#
_entry.id   AF-A0A7C4GVB1-F1
#
_cell.length_a   1.000
_cell.length_b   1.000
_cell.length_c   1.000
_cell.angle_alpha   90.00
_cell.angle_beta   90.00
_cell.angle_gamma   90.00
#
_symmetry.space_group_name_H-M   'P 1'
#
loop_
_entity.id
_entity.type
_entity.pdbx_description
1 polymer ?
#
loop_
_entity_poly.entity_id
_entity_poly.type
_entity_poly.pdbx_seq_one_letter_code
_entity_poly.pdbx_strand_id
1 'polypeptide(L)'
;MSSNIFIVGKIMPTQRFRITPTSRGALFRAKRWFYSIFYTKDLPADVRENNKKIWVDMASRLVEEINKRNAADKPARLTINYESGPRGDFIPLSVTIELMEIKPVETLTIYLSKDEEKKKLKADFEEMIKRAKELGMSLEELKEMIK
;
A
#
# COMPACT_ATOMS: atom_id res chain seq x y z
N MET A 1 -22.12 10.30 48.54
CA MET A 1 -22.39 10.48 47.10
C MET A 1 -21.06 10.28 46.38
N SER A 2 -20.82 9.07 45.88
CA SER A 2 -19.57 8.73 45.20
C SER A 2 -19.74 9.02 43.71
N SER A 3 -19.11 10.08 43.24
CA SER A 3 -19.05 10.43 41.82
C SER A 3 -18.17 9.40 41.10
N ASN A 4 -18.82 8.44 40.44
CA ASN A 4 -18.18 7.56 39.47
C ASN A 4 -17.69 8.41 38.29
N ILE A 5 -16.39 8.70 38.26
CA ILE A 5 -15.71 9.28 37.11
C ILE A 5 -15.58 8.16 36.07
N PHE A 6 -16.48 8.18 35.08
CA PHE A 6 -16.33 7.40 33.87
C PHE A 6 -15.12 7.95 33.09
N ILE A 7 -13.99 7.22 33.11
CA ILE A 7 -12.93 7.42 32.13
C ILE A 7 -13.46 6.88 30.81
N VAL A 8 -14.16 7.74 30.06
CA VAL A 8 -14.47 7.47 28.66
C VAL A 8 -13.14 7.52 27.91
N GLY A 9 -12.58 6.35 27.60
CA GLY A 9 -11.35 6.25 26.82
C GLY A 9 -11.52 7.01 25.50
N LYS A 10 -10.80 8.13 25.37
CA LYS A 10 -10.76 8.92 24.13
C LYS A 10 -10.25 8.00 23.02
N ILE A 11 -11.12 7.66 22.06
CA ILE A 11 -10.73 6.87 20.88
C ILE A 11 -9.74 7.73 20.10
N MET A 12 -8.46 7.35 20.12
CA MET A 12 -7.41 8.04 19.38
C MET A 12 -7.58 7.75 17.89
N PRO A 13 -7.68 8.77 17.02
CA PRO A 13 -7.69 8.58 15.58
C PRO A 13 -6.47 7.77 15.11
N THR A 14 -6.74 6.73 14.32
CA THR A 14 -5.72 5.89 13.69
C THR A 14 -5.90 5.88 12.19
N GLN A 15 -4.87 6.32 11.47
CA GLN A 15 -4.79 6.14 10.02
C GLN A 15 -3.94 4.91 9.71
N ARG A 16 -4.60 3.83 9.29
CA ARG A 16 -3.94 2.61 8.78
C ARG A 16 -3.95 2.61 7.25
N PHE A 17 -2.78 2.54 6.64
CA PHE A 17 -2.65 2.51 5.18
C PHE A 17 -2.75 1.07 4.64
N ARG A 18 -3.08 0.93 3.35
CA ARG A 18 -2.96 -0.36 2.66
C ARG A 18 -1.48 -0.73 2.47
N ILE A 19 -1.20 -2.02 2.31
CA ILE A 19 0.13 -2.50 1.96
C ILE A 19 0.55 -1.88 0.62
N THR A 20 1.79 -1.42 0.55
CA THR A 20 2.41 -0.99 -0.70
C THR A 20 3.58 -1.89 -1.05
N PRO A 21 3.94 -2.01 -2.35
CA PRO A 21 5.09 -2.79 -2.78
C PRO A 21 6.43 -2.32 -2.20
N THR A 22 6.52 -1.06 -1.78
CA THR A 22 7.74 -0.48 -1.19
C THR A 22 7.42 0.40 0.02
N SER A 23 8.35 0.49 0.97
CA SER A 23 8.29 1.41 2.13
C SER A 23 8.23 2.88 1.68
N ARG A 24 8.97 3.23 0.61
CA ARG A 24 8.87 4.56 -0.01
C ARG A 24 7.45 4.86 -0.49
N GLY A 25 6.80 3.87 -1.10
CA GLY A 25 5.40 3.96 -1.53
C GLY A 25 4.43 4.15 -0.35
N ALA A 26 4.69 3.49 0.79
CA ALA A 26 3.89 3.64 2.00
C ALA A 26 3.99 5.08 2.53
N LEU A 27 5.21 5.60 2.62
CA LEU A 27 5.47 6.98 3.04
C LEU A 27 4.84 8.00 2.08
N PHE A 28 4.89 7.75 0.77
CA PHE A 28 4.26 8.64 -0.22
C PHE A 28 2.74 8.68 -0.07
N ARG A 29 2.09 7.55 0.21
CA ARG A 29 0.65 7.52 0.53
C ARG A 29 0.34 8.29 1.81
N ALA A 30 1.15 8.10 2.85
CA ALA A 30 1.01 8.84 4.10
C ALA A 30 1.18 10.35 3.88
N LYS A 31 2.15 10.78 3.05
CA LYS A 31 2.32 12.16 2.62
C LYS A 31 1.04 12.70 1.98
N ARG A 32 0.49 12.00 0.97
CA ARG A 32 -0.73 12.45 0.28
C ARG A 32 -1.90 12.61 1.23
N TRP A 33 -2.09 11.65 2.14
CA TRP A 33 -3.09 11.73 3.18
C TRP A 33 -2.88 12.95 4.10
N PHE A 34 -1.66 13.15 4.61
CA PHE A 34 -1.35 14.29 5.47
C PHE A 34 -1.69 15.61 4.79
N TYR A 35 -1.23 15.81 3.55
CA TYR A 35 -1.48 17.06 2.82
C TYR A 35 -2.96 17.28 2.49
N SER A 36 -3.74 16.20 2.31
CA SER A 36 -5.18 16.30 2.07
C SER A 36 -6.03 16.66 3.30
N ILE A 37 -5.46 16.55 4.51
CA ILE A 37 -6.20 16.75 5.76
C ILE A 37 -5.62 17.90 6.59
N PHE A 38 -4.31 17.95 6.75
CA PHE A 38 -3.62 18.84 7.69
C PHE A 38 -2.88 20.01 7.02
N TYR A 39 -2.94 20.09 5.69
CA TYR A 39 -2.34 21.17 4.89
C TYR A 39 -3.32 21.69 3.82
N THR A 40 -4.62 21.71 4.14
CA THR A 40 -5.68 22.21 3.24
C THR A 40 -5.81 23.73 3.34
N LYS A 41 -6.36 24.39 2.31
CA LYS A 41 -6.52 25.86 2.33
C LYS A 41 -7.46 26.37 3.41
N ASP A 42 -8.33 25.51 3.93
CA ASP A 42 -9.35 25.83 4.94
C ASP A 42 -8.76 26.03 6.35
N LEU A 43 -7.55 25.52 6.58
CA LEU A 43 -6.84 25.71 7.86
C LEU A 43 -6.07 27.05 7.88
N PRO A 44 -5.97 27.70 9.05
CA PRO A 44 -5.14 28.90 9.23
C PRO A 44 -3.69 28.67 8.77
N ALA A 45 -3.08 29.68 8.15
CA ALA A 45 -1.75 29.54 7.55
C ALA A 45 -0.66 29.16 8.56
N ASP A 46 -0.74 29.69 9.78
CA ASP A 46 0.15 29.36 10.89
C ASP A 46 0.05 27.88 11.29
N VAL A 47 -1.19 27.35 11.38
CA VAL A 47 -1.45 25.95 11.70
C VAL A 47 -0.91 25.03 10.61
N ARG A 48 -1.11 25.36 9.33
CA ARG A 48 -0.61 24.56 8.20
C ARG A 48 0.91 24.45 8.19
N GLU A 49 1.61 25.56 8.36
CA GLU A 49 3.07 25.55 8.39
C GLU A 49 3.60 24.82 9.63
N ASN A 50 2.91 24.93 10.78
CA ASN A 50 3.26 24.14 11.96
C ASN A 50 3.06 22.63 11.73
N ASN A 51 1.90 22.23 11.20
CA ASN A 51 1.61 20.84 10.85
C ASN A 51 2.66 20.27 9.87
N LYS A 52 3.04 21.05 8.86
CA LYS A 52 4.06 20.65 7.88
C LYS A 52 5.42 20.43 8.54
N LYS A 53 5.84 21.28 9.47
CA LYS A 53 7.09 21.08 10.23
C LYS A 53 7.05 19.77 11.01
N ILE A 54 5.95 19.52 11.72
CA ILE A 54 5.73 18.28 12.49
C ILE A 54 5.77 17.04 11.58
N TRP A 55 5.08 17.11 10.43
CA TRP A 55 5.11 16.05 9.43
C TRP A 55 6.52 15.77 8.91
N VAL A 56 7.28 16.81 8.56
CA VAL A 56 8.65 16.68 8.03
C VAL A 56 9.57 16.03 9.05
N ASP A 57 9.50 16.41 10.33
CA ASP A 57 10.29 15.78 11.40
C ASP A 57 9.93 14.30 11.56
N MET A 58 8.64 13.98 11.70
CA MET A 58 8.16 12.60 11.81
C MET A 58 8.57 11.75 10.59
N ALA A 59 8.38 12.28 9.37
CA ALA A 59 8.72 11.59 8.13
C ALA A 59 10.23 11.36 8.00
N SER A 60 11.05 12.32 8.42
CA SER A 60 12.52 12.20 8.39
C SER A 60 12.98 11.06 9.31
N ARG A 61 12.48 11.01 10.55
CA ARG A 61 12.77 9.92 11.48
C ARG A 61 12.36 8.56 10.93
N LEU A 62 11.19 8.49 10.28
CA LEU A 62 10.74 7.25 9.64
C LEU A 62 11.68 6.82 8.50
N VAL A 63 12.12 7.76 7.66
CA VAL A 63 13.07 7.49 6.57
C VAL A 63 14.40 6.97 7.12
N GLU A 64 14.92 7.57 8.18
CA GLU A 64 16.14 7.09 8.84
C GLU A 64 15.99 5.65 9.33
N GLU A 65 14.88 5.32 10.01
CA GLU A 65 14.64 3.97 10.50
C GLU A 65 14.47 2.94 9.36
N ILE A 66 13.85 3.33 8.24
CA ILE A 66 13.74 2.50 7.03
C ILE A 66 15.14 2.23 6.43
N ASN A 67 15.96 3.26 6.32
CA ASN A 67 17.29 3.18 5.71
C ASN A 67 18.25 2.33 6.57
N LYS A 68 18.23 2.49 7.90
CA LYS A 68 19.00 1.66 8.85
C LYS A 68 18.72 0.16 8.68
N ARG A 69 17.53 -0.21 8.20
CA ARG A 69 17.10 -1.60 7.99
C ARG A 69 17.23 -2.07 6.54
N ASN A 70 17.79 -1.24 5.65
CA ASN A 70 17.83 -1.48 4.20
C ASN A 70 16.47 -1.91 3.64
N ALA A 71 15.40 -1.25 4.09
CA ALA A 71 14.02 -1.69 3.87
C ALA A 71 13.25 -0.79 2.89
N ALA A 72 13.94 0.12 2.19
CA ALA A 72 13.30 1.12 1.35
C ALA A 72 12.43 0.51 0.24
N ASP A 73 12.90 -0.61 -0.33
CA ASP A 73 12.25 -1.33 -1.43
C ASP A 73 11.48 -2.57 -0.96
N LYS A 74 11.36 -2.79 0.36
CA LYS A 74 10.54 -3.87 0.92
C LYS A 74 9.06 -3.46 0.94
N PRO A 75 8.13 -4.39 0.68
CA PRO A 75 6.72 -4.16 0.91
C PRO A 75 6.46 -3.75 2.35
N ALA A 76 5.55 -2.79 2.53
CA ALA A 76 5.29 -2.25 3.85
C ALA A 76 3.86 -1.78 4.04
N ARG A 77 3.45 -1.74 5.30
CA ARG A 77 2.24 -1.05 5.75
C ARG A 77 2.62 -0.01 6.79
N LEU A 78 2.06 1.18 6.66
CA LEU A 78 2.26 2.28 7.60
C LEU A 78 0.98 2.48 8.42
N THR A 79 1.12 2.75 9.71
CA THR A 79 0.02 3.15 10.61
C THR A 79 0.45 4.40 11.38
N ILE A 80 -0.41 5.42 11.44
CA ILE A 80 -0.19 6.64 12.22
C ILE A 80 -1.30 6.74 13.26
N ASN A 81 -0.93 6.80 14.53
CA ASN A 81 -1.83 7.21 15.61
C ASN A 81 -1.58 8.68 15.87
N TYR A 82 -2.64 9.48 15.97
CA TYR A 82 -2.53 10.92 16.13
C TYR A 82 -3.74 11.49 16.87
N GLU A 83 -3.61 12.72 17.35
CA GLU A 83 -4.74 13.56 17.73
C GLU A 83 -4.86 14.75 16.77
N SER A 84 -6.08 15.29 16.67
CA SER A 84 -6.35 16.55 15.98
C SER A 84 -6.65 17.62 17.02
N GLY A 85 -5.88 18.72 16.98
CA GLY A 85 -6.15 19.89 17.80
C GLY A 85 -7.42 20.64 17.34
N PRO A 86 -7.99 21.51 18.19
CA PRO A 86 -9.23 22.22 17.90
C PRO A 86 -9.13 23.15 16.68
N ARG A 87 -7.91 23.57 16.30
CA ARG A 87 -7.66 24.41 15.11
C ARG A 87 -7.26 23.60 13.88
N GLY A 88 -7.30 22.26 13.96
CA GLY A 88 -6.79 21.36 12.92
C GLY A 88 -5.30 21.04 13.06
N ASP A 89 -4.73 21.20 14.26
CA ASP A 89 -3.35 20.83 14.54
C ASP A 89 -3.13 19.33 14.40
N PHE A 90 -2.04 18.92 13.76
CA PHE A 90 -1.63 17.53 13.65
C PHE A 90 -0.70 17.17 14.81
N ILE A 91 -1.16 16.28 15.69
CA ILE A 91 -0.40 15.84 16.87
C ILE A 91 -0.11 14.34 16.71
N PRO A 92 1.00 13.95 16.05
CA PRO A 92 1.34 12.54 15.90
C PRO A 92 1.74 11.94 17.24
N LEU A 93 1.15 10.79 17.57
CA LEU A 93 1.44 10.03 18.78
C LEU A 93 2.44 8.90 18.51
N SER A 94 2.27 8.20 17.40
CA SER A 94 3.19 7.12 16.99
C SER A 94 3.05 6.83 15.50
N VAL A 95 4.15 6.37 14.89
CA VAL A 95 4.14 5.79 13.56
C VAL A 95 4.69 4.37 13.62
N THR A 96 3.98 3.42 13.02
CA THR A 96 4.40 2.03 12.91
C THR A 96 4.58 1.70 11.45
N ILE A 97 5.72 1.07 11.11
CA ILE A 97 5.95 0.47 9.80
C ILE A 97 6.10 -1.03 9.94
N GLU A 98 5.16 -1.76 9.34
CA GLU A 98 5.19 -3.22 9.23
C GLU A 98 5.90 -3.56 7.92
N LEU A 99 7.09 -4.15 7.99
CA LEU A 99 7.78 -4.67 6.81
C LEU A 99 7.26 -6.08 6.52
N MET A 100 6.95 -6.35 5.26
CA MET A 100 6.26 -7.57 4.85
C MET A 100 6.94 -8.20 3.64
N GLU A 101 6.72 -9.49 3.48
CA GLU A 101 6.92 -10.19 2.21
C GLU A 101 5.56 -10.32 1.53
N ILE A 102 5.50 -10.01 0.23
CA ILE A 102 4.30 -10.20 -0.59
C ILE A 102 4.61 -11.23 -1.66
N LYS A 103 3.71 -12.18 -1.83
CA LYS A 103 3.76 -13.15 -2.93
C LYS A 103 2.49 -12.97 -3.77
N PRO A 104 2.61 -12.82 -5.10
CA PRO A 104 1.45 -12.87 -5.97
C PRO A 104 0.72 -14.18 -5.77
N VAL A 105 -0.61 -14.11 -5.58
CA VAL A 105 -1.46 -15.31 -5.55
C VAL A 105 -1.78 -15.75 -6.97
N GLU A 106 -2.05 -14.78 -7.84
CA GLU A 106 -2.40 -14.97 -9.23
C GLU A 106 -2.01 -13.72 -10.03
N THR A 107 -1.67 -13.90 -11.31
CA THR A 107 -1.45 -12.80 -12.25
C THR A 107 -2.43 -12.94 -13.40
N LEU A 108 -3.34 -11.98 -13.53
CA LEU A 108 -4.32 -11.92 -14.60
C LEU A 108 -3.98 -10.76 -15.53
N THR A 109 -3.77 -11.04 -16.81
CA THR A 109 -3.60 -10.02 -17.85
C THR A 109 -4.91 -9.84 -18.60
N ILE A 110 -5.51 -8.66 -18.48
CA ILE A 110 -6.75 -8.33 -19.19
C ILE A 110 -6.40 -7.62 -20.50
N TYR A 111 -6.71 -8.26 -21.63
CA TYR A 111 -6.54 -7.68 -22.95
C TYR A 111 -7.77 -6.86 -23.33
N LEU A 112 -7.57 -5.59 -23.68
CA LEU A 112 -8.66 -4.69 -24.07
C LEU A 112 -9.04 -4.82 -25.56
N SER A 113 -8.21 -5.49 -26.35
CA SER A 113 -8.41 -5.77 -27.77
C SER A 113 -8.53 -7.28 -27.97
N LYS A 114 -9.59 -7.70 -28.69
CA LYS A 114 -9.76 -9.09 -29.10
C LYS A 114 -8.63 -9.59 -30.00
N ASP A 115 -7.97 -8.70 -30.74
CA ASP A 115 -6.86 -9.09 -31.61
C ASP A 115 -5.60 -9.39 -30.81
N GLU A 116 -5.32 -8.61 -29.76
CA GLU A 116 -4.20 -8.89 -28.85
C GLU A 116 -4.47 -10.14 -28.00
N GLU A 117 -5.71 -10.33 -27.55
CA GLU A 117 -6.14 -11.55 -26.88
C GLU A 117 -5.96 -12.78 -27.78
N LYS A 118 -6.42 -12.72 -29.04
CA LYS A 118 -6.22 -13.79 -30.03
C LYS A 118 -4.74 -14.07 -30.32
N LYS A 119 -3.91 -13.04 -30.43
CA LYS A 119 -2.46 -13.21 -30.64
C LYS A 119 -1.82 -13.93 -29.47
N LYS A 120 -2.17 -13.55 -28.24
CA LYS A 120 -1.66 -14.23 -27.04
C LYS A 120 -2.12 -15.68 -26.97
N LEU A 121 -3.41 -15.94 -27.19
CA LEU A 121 -3.96 -17.30 -27.21
C LEU A 121 -3.28 -18.20 -28.25
N LYS A 122 -3.01 -17.67 -29.46
CA LYS A 122 -2.23 -18.40 -30.47
C LYS A 122 -0.82 -18.70 -30.01
N ALA A 123 -0.11 -17.73 -29.43
CA ALA A 123 1.24 -17.92 -28.92
C ALA A 123 1.29 -18.97 -27.79
N ASP A 124 0.35 -18.91 -26.84
CA ASP A 124 0.26 -19.88 -25.74
C ASP A 124 -0.07 -21.29 -26.27
N PHE A 125 -0.92 -21.39 -27.30
CA PHE A 125 -1.22 -22.66 -27.97
C PHE A 125 -0.02 -23.24 -28.72
N GLU A 126 0.75 -22.42 -29.43
CA GLU A 126 1.98 -22.83 -30.11
C GLU A 126 3.04 -23.34 -29.10
N GLU A 127 3.19 -22.67 -27.96
CA GLU A 127 4.09 -23.10 -26.88
C GLU A 127 3.65 -24.45 -26.29
N MET A 128 2.34 -24.65 -26.12
CA MET A 128 1.77 -25.90 -25.63
C MET A 128 2.03 -27.07 -26.59
N ILE A 129 1.85 -26.86 -27.91
CA ILE A 129 2.17 -27.86 -28.94
C ILE A 129 3.66 -28.21 -28.89
N LYS A 130 4.54 -27.22 -28.73
CA LYS A 130 5.98 -27.45 -28.64
C LYS A 130 6.33 -28.33 -27.44
N ARG A 131 5.79 -28.02 -26.25
CA ARG A 131 6.02 -28.82 -25.03
C ARG A 131 5.47 -30.24 -25.15
N ALA A 132 4.29 -30.42 -25.74
CA ALA A 132 3.71 -31.74 -25.94
C ALA A 132 4.57 -32.62 -26.86
N LYS A 133 5.11 -32.04 -27.94
CA LYS A 133 6.08 -32.74 -28.81
C LYS A 133 7.35 -33.14 -28.06
N GLU A 134 7.87 -32.27 -27.20
CA GLU A 134 9.04 -32.57 -26.36
C GLU A 134 8.77 -33.70 -25.36
N LEU A 135 7.53 -33.83 -24.89
CA LEU A 135 7.08 -34.89 -23.98
C LEU A 135 6.59 -36.17 -24.70
N GLY A 136 6.64 -36.20 -26.04
CA GLY A 136 6.18 -37.34 -26.83
C GLY A 136 4.66 -37.51 -26.88
N MET A 137 3.90 -36.48 -26.51
CA MET A 137 2.43 -36.48 -26.54
C MET A 137 1.90 -36.13 -27.94
N SER A 138 0.83 -36.81 -28.33
CA SER A 138 0.08 -36.56 -29.57
C SER A 138 -0.85 -35.36 -29.45
N LEU A 139 -1.30 -34.85 -30.60
CA LEU A 139 -2.20 -33.69 -30.67
C LEU A 139 -3.62 -34.03 -30.20
N GLU A 140 -4.00 -35.30 -30.32
CA GLU A 140 -5.25 -35.87 -29.84
C GLU A 140 -5.31 -35.91 -28.31
N GLU A 141 -4.25 -36.34 -27.63
CA GLU A 141 -4.15 -36.34 -26.17
C GLU A 141 -4.22 -34.93 -25.57
N LEU A 142 -3.63 -33.95 -26.25
CA LEU A 142 -3.72 -32.53 -25.90
C LEU A 142 -5.16 -31.99 -25.94
N LYS A 143 -5.94 -32.39 -26.95
CA LYS A 143 -7.34 -31.96 -27.11
C LYS A 143 -8.24 -32.52 -26.02
N GLU A 144 -7.95 -33.72 -25.52
CA GLU A 144 -8.74 -34.33 -24.43
C GLU A 144 -8.54 -33.63 -23.08
N MET A 145 -7.40 -32.99 -22.84
CA MET A 145 -7.13 -32.25 -21.59
C MET A 145 -7.83 -30.88 -21.47
N ILE A 146 -8.37 -30.35 -22.58
CA ILE A 146 -9.00 -29.02 -22.66
C ILE A 146 -10.55 -29.10 -22.58
N LYS A 147 -11.11 -30.31 -22.49
CA LYS A 147 -12.55 -30.57 -22.27
C LYS A 147 -12.95 -30.37 -20.81
#